data_AF-A0AAV7AZW6-F1
#
_entry.id   AF-A0AAV7AZW6-F1
#
_cell.length_a   1.000
_cell.length_b   1.000
_cell.length_c   1.000
_cell.angle_alpha   90.00
_cell.angle_beta   90.00
_cell.angle_gamma   90.00
#
_symmetry.space_group_name_H-M   'P 1'
#
loop_
_entity.id
_entity.type
_entity.pdbx_description
1 polymer ?
#
loop_
_entity_poly.entity_id
_entity_poly.type
_entity_poly.pdbx_seq_one_letter_code
_entity_poly.pdbx_strand_id
1 'polypeptide(L)'
;MFPFFLVCCHPFSVFSRTVLFYPVTLPESGNYYTSRRAHTLTVLFILTCSLVYVTLLEETPQDTAYNTKRGIVASILVFLCFGVTQAKDGPFSRPHPAYWRFWLCVSVVYELFLIFILFQTVHDGRQFMKFIDPKLGVPLPERDYGGNCLIYDPNNKTDPYHNLWDKMDGFVPAHFLGWYIKTLVIRDWWMCMIISVMFEFLEYSLEHQLPNFSECWWDHWIMDVLVCNGFGIYCGMKTLKWLSMKPYKWQGLWNIPTYRGKMKRIAFQFTPYSWVKFEWKPASNLRRWLAVCGIIFVFLLAELNTFYLKFVLWMPPEHYLVLLRLVFFVNVGGVAMREIYDFMDDLKFHKKLGQQAWMVAAITVTEFLIVVKYDPYTITLPLPFYVTQCWILGIVLVLLWTAWRFFIRDITLRYKEIRRQKQEYRPEEETSHVNGGTNSERNFSKQKNL
;
A
#
# COMPACT_ATOMS: atom_id res chain seq x y z
N MET A 1 -27.82 16.67 13.46
CA MET A 1 -26.70 15.96 12.78
C MET A 1 -26.40 16.51 11.37
N PHE A 2 -27.41 16.84 10.55
CA PHE A 2 -27.23 17.44 9.20
C PHE A 2 -26.58 18.85 9.11
N PRO A 3 -26.76 19.78 10.07
CA PRO A 3 -26.19 21.14 9.93
C PRO A 3 -24.67 21.18 10.07
N PHE A 4 -24.09 20.35 10.95
CA PHE A 4 -22.65 20.29 11.17
C PHE A 4 -21.90 19.68 9.98
N PHE A 5 -22.49 18.67 9.34
CA PHE A 5 -21.96 18.10 8.10
C PHE A 5 -22.01 19.10 6.94
N LEU A 6 -23.08 19.89 6.82
CA LEU A 6 -23.19 20.92 5.78
C LEU A 6 -22.20 22.08 5.98
N VAL A 7 -21.93 22.50 7.22
CA VAL A 7 -20.98 23.58 7.52
C VAL A 7 -19.52 23.13 7.38
N CYS A 8 -19.18 21.89 7.76
CA CYS A 8 -17.83 21.34 7.55
C CYS A 8 -17.57 20.85 6.11
N CYS A 9 -18.62 20.53 5.33
CA CYS A 9 -18.49 20.22 3.90
C CYS A 9 -18.62 21.45 2.99
N HIS A 10 -19.09 22.61 3.48
CA HIS A 10 -19.13 23.85 2.70
C HIS A 10 -17.74 24.32 2.21
N PRO A 11 -16.64 24.15 2.98
CA PRO A 11 -15.28 24.36 2.47
C PRO A 11 -14.92 23.39 1.35
N PHE A 12 -15.43 22.15 1.35
CA PHE A 12 -15.20 21.17 0.28
C PHE A 12 -15.99 21.50 -1.00
N SER A 13 -17.21 22.04 -0.89
CA SER A 13 -17.99 22.49 -2.06
C SER A 13 -17.45 23.81 -2.65
N VAL A 14 -16.93 24.71 -1.81
CA VAL A 14 -16.19 25.91 -2.27
C VAL A 14 -14.85 25.51 -2.90
N PHE A 15 -14.14 24.53 -2.34
CA PHE A 15 -12.95 23.94 -2.98
C PHE A 15 -13.28 23.33 -4.36
N SER A 16 -14.42 22.63 -4.48
CA SER A 16 -14.88 22.04 -5.75
C SER A 16 -15.19 23.11 -6.80
N ARG A 17 -15.76 24.27 -6.41
CA ARG A 17 -16.00 25.40 -7.34
C ARG A 17 -14.70 26.06 -7.81
N THR A 18 -13.66 26.10 -6.98
CA THR A 18 -12.34 26.63 -7.37
C THR A 18 -11.58 25.68 -8.31
N VAL A 19 -11.87 24.36 -8.26
CA VAL A 19 -11.25 23.33 -9.11
C VAL A 19 -11.68 23.42 -10.58
N LEU A 20 -12.79 24.09 -10.90
CA LEU A 20 -13.32 24.21 -12.27
C LEU A 20 -12.91 25.49 -13.00
N PHE A 21 -12.34 26.50 -12.32
CA PHE A 21 -12.22 27.85 -12.89
C PHE A 21 -10.85 28.55 -12.80
N TYR A 22 -9.76 27.85 -12.47
CA TYR A 22 -8.43 28.44 -12.64
C TYR A 22 -7.82 28.10 -14.01
N PRO A 23 -7.60 29.08 -14.91
CA PRO A 23 -6.73 28.88 -16.05
C PRO A 23 -5.31 28.57 -15.53
N VAL A 24 -4.69 27.55 -16.11
CA VAL A 24 -3.28 27.22 -15.87
C VAL A 24 -2.43 28.32 -16.51
N THR A 25 -2.27 29.44 -15.82
CA THR A 25 -1.13 30.35 -16.01
C THR A 25 -0.06 29.90 -15.02
N LEU A 26 1.17 29.72 -15.52
CA LEU A 26 2.35 29.49 -14.68
C LEU A 26 2.41 30.61 -13.64
N PRO A 27 2.32 30.32 -12.32
CA PRO A 27 2.45 31.39 -11.35
C PRO A 27 3.92 31.57 -11.03
N GLU A 28 4.36 32.82 -11.12
CA GLU A 28 5.53 33.30 -10.42
C GLU A 28 5.48 32.83 -8.95
N SER A 29 6.63 32.42 -8.43
CA SER A 29 6.84 31.75 -7.15
C SER A 29 6.25 32.46 -5.92
N GLY A 30 5.73 33.68 -6.03
CA GLY A 30 5.08 34.44 -4.96
C GLY A 30 3.61 34.10 -4.69
N ASN A 31 2.83 33.67 -5.68
CA ASN A 31 1.35 33.61 -5.54
C ASN A 31 0.80 32.33 -4.87
N TYR A 32 1.56 31.23 -4.86
CA TYR A 32 1.13 29.99 -4.18
C TYR A 32 1.14 30.14 -2.65
N TYR A 33 2.10 30.90 -2.11
CA TYR A 33 2.27 31.07 -0.67
C TYR A 33 1.19 31.98 -0.07
N THR A 34 0.80 33.05 -0.77
CA THR A 34 -0.25 33.98 -0.33
C THR A 34 -1.63 33.34 -0.35
N SER A 35 -1.99 32.58 -1.39
CA SER A 35 -3.28 31.87 -1.47
C SER A 35 -3.43 30.80 -0.38
N ARG A 36 -2.40 29.97 -0.13
CA ARG A 36 -2.43 28.95 0.94
C ARG A 36 -2.58 29.57 2.34
N ARG A 37 -1.97 30.73 2.58
CA ARG A 37 -2.01 31.47 3.85
C ARG A 37 -3.38 32.13 4.12
N ALA A 38 -4.09 32.54 3.08
CA ALA A 38 -5.45 33.08 3.22
C ALA A 38 -6.44 31.98 3.66
N HIS A 39 -6.34 30.78 3.09
CA HIS A 39 -7.23 29.67 3.43
C HIS A 39 -7.03 29.14 4.86
N THR A 40 -5.81 29.16 5.41
CA THR A 40 -5.57 28.73 6.81
C THR A 40 -6.27 29.62 7.83
N LEU A 41 -6.27 30.95 7.62
CA LEU A 41 -6.96 31.89 8.51
C LEU A 41 -8.48 31.77 8.37
N THR A 42 -8.97 31.53 7.15
CA THR A 42 -10.40 31.34 6.88
C THR A 42 -10.92 30.08 7.58
N VAL A 43 -10.18 28.97 7.50
CA VAL A 43 -10.52 27.72 8.19
C VAL A 43 -10.51 27.90 9.71
N LEU A 44 -9.51 28.59 10.25
CA LEU A 44 -9.45 28.90 11.67
C LEU A 44 -10.67 29.69 12.13
N PHE A 45 -11.04 30.75 11.39
CA PHE A 45 -12.21 31.57 11.68
C PHE A 45 -13.50 30.72 11.70
N ILE A 46 -13.72 29.89 10.68
CA ILE A 46 -14.90 29.01 10.60
C ILE A 46 -14.94 28.03 11.78
N LEU A 47 -13.81 27.42 12.12
CA LEU A 47 -13.72 26.50 13.27
C LEU A 47 -14.06 27.22 14.58
N THR A 48 -13.49 28.40 14.81
CA THR A 48 -13.80 29.21 15.99
C THR A 48 -15.27 29.62 16.05
N CYS A 49 -15.85 30.12 14.96
CA CYS A 49 -17.28 30.46 14.89
C CYS A 49 -18.18 29.24 15.14
N SER A 50 -17.81 28.06 14.63
CA SER A 50 -18.57 26.82 14.85
C SER A 50 -18.56 26.40 16.32
N LEU A 51 -17.41 26.53 16.99
CA LEU A 51 -17.30 26.26 18.43
C LEU A 51 -18.11 27.26 19.26
N VAL A 52 -18.06 28.55 18.92
CA VAL A 52 -18.88 29.59 19.55
C VAL A 52 -20.37 29.32 19.37
N TYR A 53 -20.82 28.94 18.16
CA TYR A 53 -22.21 28.56 17.91
C TYR A 53 -22.66 27.40 18.79
N VAL A 54 -21.87 26.31 18.84
CA VAL A 54 -22.19 25.14 19.67
C VAL A 54 -22.27 25.50 21.15
N THR A 55 -21.45 26.43 21.60
CA THR A 55 -21.35 26.81 23.01
C THR A 55 -22.47 27.76 23.44
N LEU A 56 -22.85 28.72 22.57
CA LEU A 56 -23.76 29.80 22.93
C LEU A 56 -25.19 29.62 22.42
N LEU A 57 -25.40 28.82 21.37
CA LEU A 57 -26.68 28.76 20.64
C LEU A 57 -27.30 27.37 20.57
N GLU A 58 -26.54 26.30 20.84
CA GLU A 58 -27.05 24.94 20.79
C GLU A 58 -27.31 24.40 22.20
N GLU A 59 -28.56 24.10 22.53
CA GLU A 59 -28.91 23.44 23.80
C GLU A 59 -28.37 22.01 23.83
N THR A 60 -27.77 21.60 24.96
CA THR A 60 -27.21 20.26 25.14
C THR A 60 -28.29 19.26 25.58
N PRO A 61 -28.56 18.21 24.80
CA PRO A 61 -29.50 17.17 25.21
C PRO A 61 -29.01 16.42 26.45
N GLN A 62 -29.92 15.94 27.29
CA GLN A 62 -29.61 15.10 28.46
C GLN A 62 -29.37 13.63 28.07
N ASP A 63 -28.50 13.41 27.09
CA ASP A 63 -28.06 12.07 26.67
C ASP A 63 -26.53 12.02 26.61
N THR A 64 -25.94 11.37 27.61
CA THR A 64 -24.49 11.21 27.73
C THR A 64 -23.88 10.49 26.54
N ALA A 65 -24.51 9.41 26.05
CA ALA A 65 -23.96 8.62 24.95
C ALA A 65 -23.93 9.42 23.64
N TYR A 66 -25.02 10.15 23.37
CA TYR A 66 -25.09 11.06 22.23
C TYR A 66 -24.05 12.18 22.32
N ASN A 67 -23.94 12.84 23.48
CA ASN A 67 -23.00 13.94 23.69
C ASN A 67 -21.55 13.49 23.56
N THR A 68 -21.19 12.32 24.10
CA THR A 68 -19.86 11.72 23.94
C THR A 68 -19.56 11.42 22.48
N LYS A 69 -20.50 10.78 21.74
CA LYS A 69 -20.32 10.48 20.30
C LYS A 69 -20.11 11.76 19.49
N ARG A 70 -20.92 12.79 19.75
CA ARG A 70 -20.80 14.11 19.09
C ARG A 70 -19.47 14.78 19.40
N GLY A 71 -19.03 14.76 20.66
CA GLY A 71 -17.74 15.32 21.08
C GLY A 71 -16.56 14.67 20.37
N ILE A 72 -16.51 13.33 20.34
CA ILE A 72 -15.45 12.57 19.65
C ILE A 72 -15.42 12.91 18.16
N VAL A 73 -16.58 12.90 17.49
CA VAL A 73 -16.67 13.25 16.06
C VAL A 73 -16.19 14.68 15.82
N ALA A 74 -16.58 15.64 16.66
CA ALA A 74 -16.14 17.03 16.54
C ALA A 74 -14.61 17.16 16.71
N SER A 75 -14.01 16.48 17.70
CA SER A 75 -12.56 16.48 17.90
C SER A 75 -11.80 15.90 16.70
N ILE A 76 -12.30 14.79 16.12
CA ILE A 76 -11.72 14.20 14.91
C ILE A 76 -11.81 15.18 13.73
N LEU A 77 -12.98 15.81 13.51
CA LEU A 77 -13.16 16.78 12.42
C LEU A 77 -12.23 17.99 12.55
N VAL A 78 -12.07 18.54 13.75
CA VAL A 78 -11.13 19.65 14.02
C VAL A 78 -9.70 19.21 13.71
N PHE A 79 -9.29 18.01 14.17
CA PHE A 79 -7.97 17.47 13.88
C PHE A 79 -7.73 17.27 12.37
N LEU A 80 -8.71 16.72 11.65
CA LEU A 80 -8.62 16.53 10.19
C LEU A 80 -8.51 17.87 9.45
N CYS A 81 -9.31 18.87 9.83
CA CYS A 81 -9.23 20.22 9.26
C CYS A 81 -7.86 20.88 9.52
N PHE A 82 -7.35 20.78 10.74
CA PHE A 82 -6.01 21.24 11.09
C PHE A 82 -4.94 20.51 10.27
N GLY A 83 -5.01 19.18 10.22
CA GLY A 83 -4.06 18.34 9.52
C GLY A 83 -4.02 18.60 8.01
N VAL A 84 -5.17 18.73 7.35
CA VAL A 84 -5.24 19.05 5.90
C VAL A 84 -4.59 20.40 5.58
N THR A 85 -4.73 21.38 6.48
CA THR A 85 -4.18 22.73 6.27
C THR A 85 -2.69 22.81 6.60
N GLN A 86 -2.23 22.13 7.65
CA GLN A 86 -0.87 22.26 8.18
C GLN A 86 0.10 21.15 7.76
N ALA A 87 -0.39 19.96 7.40
CA ALA A 87 0.48 18.85 7.00
C ALA A 87 1.30 19.21 5.75
N LYS A 88 2.49 18.63 5.65
CA LYS A 88 3.36 18.79 4.49
C LYS A 88 2.80 18.01 3.30
N ASP A 89 3.11 18.49 2.09
CA ASP A 89 2.76 17.76 0.88
C ASP A 89 3.60 16.50 0.74
N GLY A 90 2.94 15.38 0.44
CA GLY A 90 3.59 14.11 0.12
C GLY A 90 4.01 14.02 -1.36
N PRO A 91 4.43 12.83 -1.83
CA PRO A 91 4.91 12.63 -3.21
C PRO A 91 3.79 12.74 -4.26
N PHE A 92 2.51 12.65 -3.86
CA PHE A 92 1.38 12.75 -4.77
C PHE A 92 0.78 14.15 -4.77
N SER A 93 0.59 14.72 -5.96
CA SER A 93 0.00 16.06 -6.13
C SER A 93 -1.44 16.04 -6.63
N ARG A 94 -1.89 14.97 -7.31
CA ARG A 94 -3.23 14.84 -7.88
C ARG A 94 -4.04 13.75 -7.19
N PRO A 95 -5.37 13.89 -7.02
CA PRO A 95 -6.23 14.92 -7.62
C PRO A 95 -6.02 16.33 -7.04
N HIS A 96 -5.63 16.42 -5.76
CA HIS A 96 -5.18 17.66 -5.12
C HIS A 96 -4.30 17.33 -3.90
N PRO A 97 -3.30 18.14 -3.51
CA PRO A 97 -2.45 17.82 -2.36
C PRO A 97 -3.22 17.70 -1.03
N ALA A 98 -4.28 18.49 -0.84
CA ALA A 98 -5.16 18.39 0.33
C ALA A 98 -5.80 17.00 0.51
N TYR A 99 -6.08 16.29 -0.59
CA TYR A 99 -6.61 14.92 -0.55
C TYR A 99 -5.63 13.94 0.11
N TRP A 100 -4.34 14.06 -0.23
CA TRP A 100 -3.31 13.17 0.32
C TRP A 100 -2.96 13.50 1.77
N ARG A 101 -2.99 14.79 2.12
CA ARG A 101 -2.88 15.23 3.52
C ARG A 101 -4.05 14.72 4.36
N PHE A 102 -5.27 14.78 3.82
CA PHE A 102 -6.44 14.22 4.48
C PHE A 102 -6.23 12.75 4.82
N TRP A 103 -5.81 11.92 3.85
CA TRP A 103 -5.52 10.51 4.11
C TRP A 103 -4.39 10.28 5.11
N LEU A 104 -3.35 11.13 5.14
CA LEU A 104 -2.31 11.07 6.19
C LEU A 104 -2.91 11.31 7.58
N CYS A 105 -3.78 12.30 7.72
CA CYS A 105 -4.44 12.58 8.99
C CYS A 105 -5.43 11.48 9.37
N VAL A 106 -6.13 10.89 8.40
CA VAL A 106 -6.97 9.70 8.62
C VAL A 106 -6.11 8.53 9.11
N SER A 107 -4.91 8.30 8.57
CA SER A 107 -3.99 7.27 9.09
C SER A 107 -3.65 7.49 10.55
N VAL A 108 -3.38 8.74 10.95
CA VAL A 108 -3.08 9.07 12.36
C VAL A 108 -4.30 8.82 13.26
N VAL A 109 -5.49 9.26 12.83
CA VAL A 109 -6.74 9.00 13.59
C VAL A 109 -6.99 7.50 13.71
N TYR A 110 -6.77 6.74 12.64
CA TYR A 110 -6.94 5.30 12.63
C TYR A 110 -5.95 4.62 13.59
N GLU A 111 -4.68 5.01 13.56
CA GLU A 111 -3.68 4.49 14.49
C GLU A 111 -4.04 4.79 15.95
N LEU A 112 -4.46 6.02 16.26
CA LEU A 112 -4.91 6.38 17.61
C LEU A 112 -6.11 5.54 18.05
N PHE A 113 -7.04 5.27 17.14
CA PHE A 113 -8.18 4.38 17.40
C PHE A 113 -7.73 2.94 17.65
N LEU A 114 -6.81 2.40 16.85
CA LEU A 114 -6.26 1.07 17.04
C LEU A 114 -5.53 0.95 18.38
N ILE A 115 -4.72 1.94 18.75
CA ILE A 115 -4.08 1.99 20.07
C ILE A 115 -5.14 1.98 21.17
N PHE A 116 -6.20 2.78 21.07
CA PHE A 116 -7.30 2.77 22.03
C PHE A 116 -7.94 1.37 22.19
N ILE A 117 -8.25 0.70 21.06
CA ILE A 117 -8.79 -0.67 21.03
C ILE A 117 -7.80 -1.67 21.61
N LEU A 118 -6.51 -1.52 21.33
CA LEU A 118 -5.44 -2.35 21.87
C LEU A 118 -5.39 -2.29 23.41
N PHE A 119 -5.76 -1.17 24.03
CA PHE A 119 -5.82 -1.05 25.49
C PHE A 119 -7.12 -1.59 26.12
N GLN A 120 -8.17 -1.87 25.34
CA GLN A 120 -9.40 -2.45 25.88
C GLN A 120 -9.25 -3.94 26.21
N THR A 121 -10.10 -4.46 27.10
CA THR A 121 -10.30 -5.91 27.22
C THR A 121 -10.99 -6.44 25.96
N VAL A 122 -10.92 -7.75 25.70
CA VAL A 122 -11.57 -8.36 24.53
C VAL A 122 -13.08 -8.10 24.53
N HIS A 123 -13.70 -8.25 25.70
CA HIS A 123 -15.12 -7.97 25.88
C HIS A 123 -15.43 -6.49 25.61
N ASP A 124 -14.69 -5.58 26.25
CA ASP A 124 -14.96 -4.14 26.12
C ASP A 124 -14.67 -3.62 24.73
N GLY A 125 -13.65 -4.13 24.04
CA GLY A 125 -13.38 -3.81 22.63
C GLY A 125 -14.50 -4.25 21.70
N ARG A 126 -15.02 -5.46 21.88
CA ARG A 126 -16.18 -5.96 21.12
C ARG A 126 -17.45 -5.15 21.42
N GLN A 127 -17.70 -4.83 22.68
CA GLN A 127 -18.85 -4.00 23.05
C GLN A 127 -18.67 -2.54 22.59
N PHE A 128 -17.44 -2.04 22.54
CA PHE A 128 -17.15 -0.70 22.02
C PHE A 128 -17.59 -0.56 20.56
N MET A 129 -17.49 -1.62 19.76
CA MET A 129 -17.97 -1.62 18.37
C MET A 129 -19.46 -1.22 18.23
N LYS A 130 -20.28 -1.42 19.28
CA LYS A 130 -21.68 -0.97 19.32
C LYS A 130 -21.85 0.54 19.25
N PHE A 131 -20.86 1.32 19.69
CA PHE A 131 -20.89 2.79 19.54
C PHE A 131 -20.79 3.21 18.06
N ILE A 132 -20.18 2.37 17.22
CA ILE A 132 -20.04 2.58 15.78
C ILE A 132 -21.31 2.12 15.07
N ASP A 133 -21.66 0.84 15.22
CA ASP A 133 -22.90 0.24 14.71
C ASP A 133 -23.55 -0.61 15.82
N PRO A 134 -24.79 -0.30 16.25
CA PRO A 134 -25.51 -1.06 17.28
C PRO A 134 -25.66 -2.57 17.02
N LYS A 135 -25.53 -3.02 15.76
CA LYS A 135 -25.63 -4.43 15.36
C LYS A 135 -24.36 -5.24 15.64
N LEU A 136 -23.24 -4.59 15.96
CA LEU A 136 -21.97 -5.24 16.26
C LEU A 136 -21.88 -5.74 17.70
N GLY A 137 -20.77 -6.40 18.05
CA GLY A 137 -20.52 -6.88 19.42
C GLY A 137 -21.37 -8.10 19.80
N VAL A 138 -21.82 -8.85 18.80
CA VAL A 138 -22.48 -10.16 18.92
C VAL A 138 -21.67 -11.22 18.18
N PRO A 139 -21.55 -12.45 18.70
CA PRO A 139 -20.82 -13.51 18.03
C PRO A 139 -21.50 -13.86 16.69
N LEU A 140 -20.68 -14.12 15.68
CA LEU A 140 -21.14 -14.47 14.33
C LEU A 140 -20.99 -15.98 14.09
N PRO A 141 -21.90 -16.60 13.34
CA PRO A 141 -21.70 -17.97 12.88
C PRO A 141 -20.52 -18.01 11.89
N GLU A 142 -19.61 -18.96 12.09
CA GLU A 142 -18.50 -19.20 11.17
C GLU A 142 -19.01 -19.90 9.91
N ARG A 143 -18.53 -19.48 8.74
CA ARG A 143 -18.91 -20.06 7.45
C ARG A 143 -17.68 -20.72 6.83
N ASP A 144 -17.79 -22.01 6.59
CA ASP A 144 -16.83 -22.80 5.83
C ASP A 144 -17.24 -22.79 4.35
N TYR A 145 -16.29 -22.55 3.44
CA TYR A 145 -16.51 -22.58 1.99
C TYR A 145 -15.94 -23.86 1.33
N GLY A 146 -15.18 -24.67 2.08
CA GLY A 146 -14.47 -25.86 1.63
C GLY A 146 -15.24 -27.12 2.02
N GLY A 147 -16.34 -27.37 1.31
CA GLY A 147 -17.16 -28.57 1.48
C GLY A 147 -16.99 -29.55 0.32
N ASN A 148 -18.06 -29.71 -0.47
CA ASN A 148 -18.03 -30.54 -1.67
C ASN A 148 -17.31 -29.81 -2.82
N CYS A 149 -16.03 -30.12 -3.04
CA CYS A 149 -15.23 -29.46 -4.08
C CYS A 149 -15.42 -29.99 -5.51
N LEU A 150 -16.51 -30.70 -5.77
CA LEU A 150 -16.88 -31.12 -7.11
C LEU A 150 -17.34 -29.91 -7.94
N ILE A 151 -16.61 -29.62 -9.02
CA ILE A 151 -17.00 -28.61 -10.02
C ILE A 151 -18.34 -29.00 -10.67
N TYR A 152 -18.52 -30.30 -10.92
CA TYR A 152 -19.77 -30.88 -11.38
C TYR A 152 -20.21 -31.92 -10.35
N ASP A 153 -21.31 -31.65 -9.66
CA ASP A 153 -21.92 -32.58 -8.71
C ASP A 153 -22.97 -33.46 -9.43
N PRO A 154 -22.65 -34.72 -9.73
CA PRO A 154 -23.59 -35.63 -10.38
C PRO A 154 -24.80 -35.99 -9.50
N ASN A 155 -24.74 -35.73 -8.19
CA ASN A 155 -25.82 -36.06 -7.26
C ASN A 155 -26.89 -34.95 -7.18
N ASN A 156 -26.53 -33.71 -7.52
CA ASN A 156 -27.46 -32.60 -7.59
C ASN A 156 -28.03 -32.44 -9.01
N LYS A 157 -29.17 -33.09 -9.29
CA LYS A 157 -29.78 -33.09 -10.63
C LYS A 157 -30.39 -31.75 -11.05
N THR A 158 -30.66 -30.84 -10.10
CA THR A 158 -31.27 -29.53 -10.37
C THR A 158 -30.24 -28.45 -10.65
N ASP A 159 -29.10 -28.48 -9.96
CA ASP A 159 -27.96 -27.60 -10.24
C ASP A 159 -26.63 -28.35 -10.04
N PRO A 160 -26.13 -29.03 -11.08
CA PRO A 160 -24.86 -29.74 -11.02
C PRO A 160 -23.66 -28.81 -10.84
N TYR A 161 -23.78 -27.51 -11.10
CA TYR A 161 -22.68 -26.54 -11.05
C TYR A 161 -22.82 -25.52 -9.90
N HIS A 162 -23.64 -25.82 -8.89
CA HIS A 162 -23.92 -24.93 -7.76
C HIS A 162 -22.65 -24.37 -7.10
N ASN A 163 -21.63 -25.21 -6.86
CA ASN A 163 -20.36 -24.78 -6.26
C ASN A 163 -19.61 -23.73 -7.11
N LEU A 164 -19.79 -23.74 -8.44
CA LEU A 164 -19.19 -22.75 -9.33
C LEU A 164 -20.02 -21.47 -9.34
N TRP A 165 -21.34 -21.57 -9.44
CA TRP A 165 -22.22 -20.39 -9.49
C TRP A 165 -22.21 -19.58 -8.19
N ASP A 166 -22.14 -20.24 -7.04
CA ASP A 166 -22.05 -19.60 -5.73
C ASP A 166 -20.81 -18.70 -5.60
N LYS A 167 -19.75 -19.00 -6.36
CA LYS A 167 -18.50 -18.22 -6.37
C LYS A 167 -18.51 -17.10 -7.42
N MET A 168 -19.34 -17.21 -8.46
CA MET A 168 -19.38 -16.22 -9.55
C MET A 168 -20.12 -14.92 -9.20
N ASP A 169 -20.96 -14.90 -8.16
CA ASP A 169 -21.88 -13.78 -7.87
C ASP A 169 -21.21 -12.54 -7.23
N GLY A 170 -20.00 -12.69 -6.67
CA GLY A 170 -19.29 -11.55 -6.07
C GLY A 170 -17.80 -11.74 -5.79
N PHE A 171 -17.37 -12.99 -5.61
CA PHE A 171 -15.98 -13.31 -5.28
C PHE A 171 -15.03 -13.05 -6.45
N VAL A 172 -15.36 -13.54 -7.65
CA VAL A 172 -14.59 -13.30 -8.88
C VAL A 172 -14.38 -11.81 -9.20
N PRO A 173 -15.43 -10.96 -9.26
CA PRO A 173 -15.23 -9.55 -9.53
C PRO A 173 -14.45 -8.84 -8.41
N ALA A 174 -14.61 -9.26 -7.14
CA ALA A 174 -13.85 -8.70 -6.03
C ALA A 174 -12.35 -9.03 -6.12
N HIS A 175 -11.99 -10.28 -6.40
CA HIS A 175 -10.61 -10.71 -6.59
C HIS A 175 -9.97 -10.01 -7.79
N PHE A 176 -10.63 -10.03 -8.95
CA PHE A 176 -10.14 -9.36 -10.15
C PHE A 176 -9.89 -7.86 -9.93
N LEU A 177 -10.88 -7.13 -9.40
CA LEU A 177 -10.76 -5.69 -9.14
C LEU A 177 -9.74 -5.40 -8.04
N GLY A 178 -9.69 -6.24 -7.01
CA GLY A 178 -8.70 -6.15 -5.94
C GLY A 178 -7.28 -6.22 -6.49
N TRP A 179 -6.97 -7.25 -7.28
CA TRP A 179 -5.64 -7.42 -7.87
C TRP A 179 -5.29 -6.39 -8.93
N TYR A 180 -6.28 -5.94 -9.70
CA TYR A 180 -6.11 -4.79 -10.58
C TYR A 180 -5.64 -3.55 -9.79
N ILE A 181 -6.33 -3.19 -8.70
CA ILE A 181 -5.98 -2.03 -7.88
C ILE A 181 -4.64 -2.23 -7.15
N LYS A 182 -4.39 -3.39 -6.54
CA LYS A 182 -3.11 -3.73 -5.89
C LYS A 182 -1.94 -3.57 -6.85
N THR A 183 -2.12 -3.97 -8.11
CA THR A 183 -1.10 -3.80 -9.16
C THR A 183 -0.82 -2.33 -9.47
N LEU A 184 -1.82 -1.45 -9.43
CA LEU A 184 -1.61 0.00 -9.59
C LEU A 184 -0.80 0.63 -8.44
N VAL A 185 -0.88 0.02 -7.24
CA VAL A 185 -0.13 0.41 -6.03
C VAL A 185 1.31 -0.11 -6.07
N ILE A 186 1.51 -1.42 -6.30
CA ILE A 186 2.82 -2.09 -6.24
C ILE A 186 3.67 -1.84 -7.49
N ARG A 187 3.00 -1.75 -8.66
CA ARG A 187 3.58 -1.43 -9.97
C ARG A 187 4.66 -2.38 -10.48
N ASP A 188 4.66 -3.62 -10.03
CA ASP A 188 5.62 -4.65 -10.48
C ASP A 188 4.93 -6.01 -10.63
N TRP A 189 5.11 -6.63 -11.81
CA TRP A 189 4.49 -7.92 -12.15
C TRP A 189 4.93 -9.03 -11.20
N TRP A 190 6.23 -9.13 -10.95
CA TRP A 190 6.78 -10.24 -10.17
C TRP A 190 6.40 -10.13 -8.70
N MET A 191 6.49 -8.93 -8.11
CA MET A 191 6.03 -8.73 -6.75
C MET A 191 4.53 -9.04 -6.59
N CYS A 192 3.68 -8.59 -7.53
CA CYS A 192 2.25 -8.88 -7.46
C CYS A 192 1.97 -10.39 -7.57
N MET A 193 2.60 -11.10 -8.51
CA MET A 193 2.43 -12.55 -8.64
C MET A 193 2.93 -13.31 -7.40
N ILE A 194 4.06 -12.89 -6.82
CA ILE A 194 4.58 -13.49 -5.59
C ILE A 194 3.60 -13.28 -4.45
N ILE A 195 3.13 -12.05 -4.22
CA ILE A 195 2.15 -11.76 -3.16
C ILE A 195 0.87 -12.57 -3.40
N SER A 196 0.40 -12.68 -4.66
CA SER A 196 -0.80 -13.45 -4.99
C SER A 196 -0.66 -14.92 -4.61
N VAL A 197 0.39 -15.58 -5.07
CA VAL A 197 0.63 -16.99 -4.76
C VAL A 197 0.90 -17.20 -3.26
N MET A 198 1.62 -16.28 -2.61
CA MET A 198 1.91 -16.39 -1.18
C MET A 198 0.65 -16.19 -0.32
N PHE A 199 -0.29 -15.37 -0.77
CA PHE A 199 -1.54 -15.17 -0.05
C PHE A 199 -2.42 -16.43 -0.08
N GLU A 200 -2.60 -17.08 -1.24
CA GLU A 200 -3.28 -18.38 -1.31
C GLU A 200 -2.61 -19.44 -0.43
N PHE A 201 -1.27 -19.44 -0.41
CA PHE A 201 -0.53 -20.37 0.45
C PHE A 201 -0.75 -20.07 1.94
N LEU A 202 -0.93 -18.80 2.32
CA LEU A 202 -1.28 -18.42 3.69
C LEU A 202 -2.70 -18.87 4.05
N GLU A 203 -3.66 -18.77 3.14
CA GLU A 203 -5.03 -19.24 3.37
C GLU A 203 -5.05 -20.75 3.62
N TYR A 204 -4.43 -21.56 2.76
CA TYR A 204 -4.23 -22.99 3.02
C TYR A 204 -3.53 -23.26 4.34
N SER A 205 -2.50 -22.46 4.66
CA SER A 205 -1.74 -22.67 5.89
C SER A 205 -2.56 -22.39 7.14
N LEU A 206 -3.55 -21.50 7.06
CA LEU A 206 -4.28 -20.93 8.19
C LEU A 206 -5.76 -21.32 8.22
N GLU A 207 -6.23 -22.17 7.32
CA GLU A 207 -7.61 -22.71 7.30
C GLU A 207 -8.01 -23.38 8.64
N HIS A 208 -7.04 -24.03 9.30
CA HIS A 208 -7.24 -24.63 10.62
C HIS A 208 -7.44 -23.59 11.74
N GLN A 209 -7.05 -22.32 11.53
CA GLN A 209 -7.29 -21.21 12.46
C GLN A 209 -8.60 -20.48 12.13
N LEU A 210 -8.87 -20.27 10.84
CA LEU A 210 -10.06 -19.57 10.37
C LEU A 210 -10.79 -20.42 9.32
N PRO A 211 -11.98 -20.96 9.63
CA PRO A 211 -12.77 -21.75 8.67
C PRO A 211 -13.15 -20.97 7.41
N ASN A 212 -13.14 -19.64 7.47
CA ASN A 212 -13.35 -18.80 6.29
C ASN A 212 -12.28 -18.98 5.19
N PHE A 213 -11.10 -19.53 5.51
CA PHE A 213 -10.03 -19.81 4.53
C PHE A 213 -10.10 -21.23 3.95
N SER A 214 -10.99 -22.08 4.47
CA SER A 214 -11.25 -23.38 3.89
C SER A 214 -12.01 -23.15 2.59
N GLU A 215 -11.32 -23.28 1.46
CA GLU A 215 -11.87 -23.18 0.11
C GLU A 215 -11.41 -24.38 -0.75
N CYS A 216 -11.99 -24.51 -1.94
CA CYS A 216 -11.69 -25.65 -2.79
C CYS A 216 -10.33 -25.51 -3.49
N TRP A 217 -9.68 -26.65 -3.77
CA TRP A 217 -8.33 -26.60 -4.35
C TRP A 217 -8.26 -25.88 -5.70
N TRP A 218 -9.30 -26.04 -6.52
CA TRP A 218 -9.41 -25.39 -7.82
C TRP A 218 -9.83 -23.92 -7.68
N ASP A 219 -10.45 -23.54 -6.56
CA ASP A 219 -10.78 -22.16 -6.22
C ASP A 219 -9.48 -21.37 -6.06
N HIS A 220 -8.64 -21.77 -5.10
CA HIS A 220 -7.32 -21.18 -4.87
C HIS A 220 -6.45 -21.11 -6.13
N TRP A 221 -6.19 -22.26 -6.78
CA TRP A 221 -5.14 -22.29 -7.80
C TRP A 221 -5.61 -21.88 -9.19
N ILE A 222 -6.83 -22.28 -9.58
CA ILE A 222 -7.32 -22.00 -10.93
C ILE A 222 -8.12 -20.70 -10.92
N MET A 223 -9.11 -20.58 -10.05
CA MET A 223 -9.98 -19.41 -10.04
C MET A 223 -9.24 -18.19 -9.50
N ASP A 224 -8.57 -18.27 -8.36
CA ASP A 224 -7.90 -17.11 -7.78
C ASP A 224 -6.56 -16.82 -8.42
N VAL A 225 -5.53 -17.66 -8.27
CA VAL A 225 -4.19 -17.35 -8.81
C VAL A 225 -4.22 -17.08 -10.31
N LEU A 226 -4.79 -17.99 -11.10
CA LEU A 226 -4.68 -17.94 -12.56
C LEU A 226 -5.71 -17.00 -13.19
N VAL A 227 -6.99 -17.16 -12.86
CA VAL A 227 -8.07 -16.42 -13.52
C VAL A 227 -8.22 -15.03 -12.91
N CYS A 228 -8.65 -14.89 -11.66
CA CYS A 228 -9.01 -13.60 -11.07
C CYS A 228 -7.78 -12.73 -10.83
N ASN A 229 -6.82 -13.24 -10.05
CA ASN A 229 -5.64 -12.52 -9.60
C ASN A 229 -4.70 -12.26 -10.79
N GLY A 230 -4.35 -13.32 -11.52
CA GLY A 230 -3.50 -13.24 -12.70
C GLY A 230 -4.03 -12.31 -13.79
N PHE A 231 -5.34 -12.37 -14.09
CA PHE A 231 -5.95 -11.46 -15.06
C PHE A 231 -6.05 -10.02 -14.54
N GLY A 232 -6.35 -9.83 -13.26
CA GLY A 232 -6.32 -8.53 -12.59
C GLY A 232 -4.95 -7.87 -12.67
N ILE A 233 -3.89 -8.63 -12.37
CA ILE A 233 -2.50 -8.18 -12.48
C ILE A 233 -2.15 -7.85 -13.92
N TYR A 234 -2.52 -8.70 -14.88
CA TYR A 234 -2.28 -8.43 -16.31
C TYR A 234 -2.93 -7.12 -16.76
N CYS A 235 -4.21 -6.93 -16.46
CA CYS A 235 -4.94 -5.70 -16.76
C CYS A 235 -4.30 -4.49 -16.08
N GLY A 236 -3.90 -4.63 -14.81
CA GLY A 236 -3.17 -3.62 -14.05
C GLY A 236 -1.88 -3.20 -14.76
N MET A 237 -1.04 -4.16 -15.14
CA MET A 237 0.21 -3.90 -15.87
C MET A 237 0.00 -3.21 -17.22
N LYS A 238 -1.08 -3.57 -17.95
CA LYS A 238 -1.44 -2.86 -19.19
C LYS A 238 -1.83 -1.41 -18.92
N THR A 239 -2.61 -1.15 -17.88
CA THR A 239 -2.94 0.21 -17.44
C THR A 239 -1.68 0.99 -17.05
N LEU A 240 -0.75 0.38 -16.30
CA LEU A 240 0.54 1.00 -15.96
C LEU A 240 1.33 1.42 -17.19
N LYS A 241 1.43 0.54 -18.19
CA LYS A 241 2.11 0.84 -19.46
C LYS A 241 1.43 1.99 -20.19
N TRP A 242 0.09 2.01 -20.23
CA TRP A 242 -0.67 3.11 -20.81
C TRP A 242 -0.45 4.44 -20.08
N LEU A 243 -0.39 4.43 -18.74
CA LEU A 243 -0.10 5.62 -17.92
C LEU A 243 1.32 6.15 -18.13
N SER A 244 2.32 5.26 -18.29
CA SER A 244 3.72 5.62 -18.56
C SER A 244 3.94 6.32 -19.90
N MET A 245 3.08 6.09 -20.91
CA MET A 245 3.28 6.59 -22.28
C MET A 245 2.54 7.91 -22.57
N LYS A 246 2.10 8.65 -21.53
CA LYS A 246 1.28 9.86 -21.73
C LYS A 246 2.08 11.07 -22.21
N PRO A 247 1.76 11.66 -23.38
CA PRO A 247 2.35 12.93 -23.80
C PRO A 247 1.77 14.10 -22.99
N TYR A 248 2.65 14.98 -22.50
CA TYR A 248 2.24 16.17 -21.76
C TYR A 248 1.67 17.23 -22.71
N LYS A 249 0.35 17.46 -22.64
CA LYS A 249 -0.30 18.58 -23.33
C LYS A 249 -0.51 19.74 -22.35
N TRP A 250 0.22 20.83 -22.60
CA TRP A 250 0.19 22.09 -21.85
C TRP A 250 -0.84 23.08 -22.43
N GLN A 251 -2.03 22.60 -22.80
CA GLN A 251 -3.12 23.47 -23.26
C GLN A 251 -4.10 23.74 -22.11
N GLY A 252 -4.49 25.01 -21.94
CA GLY A 252 -5.56 25.42 -21.02
C GLY A 252 -6.92 24.90 -21.48
N LEU A 253 -7.84 24.65 -20.55
CA LEU A 253 -9.18 24.10 -20.84
C LEU A 253 -9.97 24.98 -21.84
N TRP A 254 -9.76 26.30 -21.77
CA TRP A 254 -10.37 27.30 -22.65
C TRP A 254 -9.84 27.26 -24.09
N ASN A 255 -8.62 26.75 -24.30
CA ASN A 255 -7.99 26.64 -25.62
C ASN A 255 -8.39 25.35 -26.36
N ILE A 256 -9.26 24.53 -25.78
CA ILE A 256 -9.76 23.30 -26.40
C ILE A 256 -11.11 23.60 -27.07
N PRO A 257 -11.21 23.56 -28.41
CA PRO A 257 -12.41 24.02 -29.12
C PRO A 257 -13.58 23.03 -28.99
N THR A 258 -13.33 21.75 -28.73
CA THR A 258 -14.38 20.72 -28.69
C THR A 258 -14.80 20.34 -27.28
N TYR A 259 -16.11 20.16 -27.05
CA TYR A 259 -16.65 19.66 -25.78
C TYR A 259 -16.09 18.27 -25.41
N ARG A 260 -15.94 17.37 -26.40
CA ARG A 260 -15.29 16.06 -26.21
C ARG A 260 -13.84 16.23 -25.73
N GLY A 261 -13.10 17.21 -26.27
CA GLY A 261 -11.74 17.52 -25.83
C GLY A 261 -11.69 18.06 -24.41
N LYS A 262 -12.64 18.92 -24.03
CA LYS A 262 -12.77 19.45 -22.65
C LYS A 262 -13.09 18.33 -21.67
N MET A 263 -14.07 17.48 -21.95
CA MET A 263 -14.41 16.31 -21.13
C MET A 263 -13.21 15.36 -20.99
N LYS A 264 -12.51 15.07 -22.09
CA LYS A 264 -11.29 14.26 -22.08
C LYS A 264 -10.21 14.87 -21.19
N ARG A 265 -10.02 16.20 -21.25
CA ARG A 265 -9.06 16.92 -20.39
C ARG A 265 -9.43 16.83 -18.91
N ILE A 266 -10.71 16.98 -18.58
CA ILE A 266 -11.22 16.84 -17.21
C ILE A 266 -11.01 15.40 -16.70
N ALA A 267 -11.35 14.39 -17.50
CA ALA A 267 -11.11 12.99 -17.15
C ALA A 267 -9.62 12.70 -16.87
N PHE A 268 -8.71 13.30 -17.64
CA PHE A 268 -7.26 13.16 -17.40
C PHE A 268 -6.75 13.87 -16.14
N GLN A 269 -7.52 14.77 -15.53
CA GLN A 269 -7.15 15.42 -14.26
C GLN A 269 -7.15 14.42 -13.09
N PHE A 270 -8.00 13.40 -13.18
CA PHE A 270 -8.02 12.28 -12.23
C PHE A 270 -6.89 11.29 -12.45
N THR A 271 -6.09 11.49 -13.51
CA THR A 271 -4.89 10.70 -13.73
C THR A 271 -3.66 11.40 -13.11
N PRO A 272 -2.69 10.62 -12.63
CA PRO A 272 -1.46 11.11 -12.00
C PRO A 272 -0.75 12.19 -12.82
N TYR A 273 -0.11 13.14 -12.12
CA TYR A 273 0.59 14.25 -12.77
C TYR A 273 1.82 13.76 -13.53
N SER A 274 2.64 12.93 -12.88
CA SER A 274 3.74 12.18 -13.47
C SER A 274 3.58 10.72 -13.08
N TRP A 275 3.98 9.81 -13.97
CA TRP A 275 3.92 8.38 -13.71
C TRP A 275 5.31 7.78 -13.68
N VAL A 276 5.79 7.47 -12.47
CA VAL A 276 7.09 6.82 -12.28
C VAL A 276 6.90 5.31 -12.31
N LYS A 277 7.67 4.66 -13.19
CA LYS A 277 7.82 3.21 -13.24
C LYS A 277 8.75 2.78 -12.10
N PHE A 278 8.34 1.79 -11.31
CA PHE A 278 9.18 1.26 -10.24
C PHE A 278 10.11 0.18 -10.80
N GLU A 279 11.41 0.32 -10.54
CA GLU A 279 12.42 -0.68 -10.89
C GLU A 279 13.08 -1.20 -9.61
N TRP A 280 12.38 -2.09 -8.89
CA TRP A 280 12.81 -2.59 -7.58
C TRP A 280 14.19 -3.25 -7.58
N LYS A 281 14.52 -3.95 -8.67
CA LYS A 281 15.81 -4.66 -8.87
C LYS A 281 16.22 -5.47 -7.62
N PRO A 282 15.36 -6.37 -7.11
CA PRO A 282 15.57 -7.06 -5.83
C PRO A 282 16.92 -7.79 -5.75
N ALA A 283 17.36 -8.39 -6.87
CA ALA A 283 18.60 -9.15 -6.94
C ALA A 283 19.89 -8.30 -7.12
N SER A 284 19.81 -6.95 -7.08
CA SER A 284 20.99 -6.10 -7.35
C SER A 284 21.91 -5.95 -6.14
N ASN A 285 21.35 -5.85 -4.93
CA ASN A 285 22.11 -5.80 -3.69
C ASN A 285 21.29 -6.38 -2.53
N LEU A 286 21.97 -6.83 -1.48
CA LEU A 286 21.33 -7.48 -0.34
C LEU A 286 20.31 -6.57 0.35
N ARG A 287 20.59 -5.27 0.45
CA ARG A 287 19.67 -4.28 1.06
C ARG A 287 18.34 -4.21 0.31
N ARG A 288 18.36 -4.17 -1.03
CA ARG A 288 17.16 -4.14 -1.88
C ARG A 288 16.42 -5.46 -1.83
N TRP A 289 17.14 -6.58 -1.80
CA TRP A 289 16.53 -7.90 -1.60
C TRP A 289 15.74 -7.96 -0.30
N LEU A 290 16.38 -7.65 0.83
CA LEU A 290 15.74 -7.66 2.14
C LEU A 290 14.60 -6.65 2.23
N ALA A 291 14.74 -5.47 1.62
CA ALA A 291 13.67 -4.48 1.57
C ALA A 291 12.45 -5.00 0.80
N VAL A 292 12.63 -5.64 -0.35
CA VAL A 292 11.52 -6.23 -1.13
C VAL A 292 10.87 -7.38 -0.35
N CYS A 293 11.64 -8.24 0.32
CA CYS A 293 11.08 -9.27 1.21
C CYS A 293 10.27 -8.63 2.35
N GLY A 294 10.77 -7.56 2.96
CA GLY A 294 10.07 -6.82 4.00
C GLY A 294 8.77 -6.16 3.51
N ILE A 295 8.76 -5.60 2.30
CA ILE A 295 7.55 -5.05 1.67
C ILE A 295 6.52 -6.15 1.47
N ILE A 296 6.93 -7.30 0.90
CA ILE A 296 6.04 -8.45 0.69
C ILE A 296 5.46 -8.92 2.03
N PHE A 297 6.30 -9.06 3.06
CA PHE A 297 5.87 -9.45 4.40
C PHE A 297 4.83 -8.49 5.00
N VAL A 298 5.09 -7.17 4.98
CA VAL A 298 4.16 -6.17 5.51
C VAL A 298 2.85 -6.17 4.72
N PHE A 299 2.90 -6.36 3.40
CA PHE A 299 1.71 -6.42 2.56
C PHE A 299 0.85 -7.65 2.91
N LEU A 300 1.45 -8.84 2.97
CA LEU A 300 0.75 -10.07 3.36
C LEU A 300 0.18 -9.96 4.78
N LEU A 301 0.92 -9.38 5.72
CA LEU A 301 0.44 -9.14 7.08
C LEU A 301 -0.77 -8.20 7.11
N ALA A 302 -0.73 -7.10 6.34
CA ALA A 302 -1.86 -6.17 6.25
C ALA A 302 -3.10 -6.82 5.63
N GLU A 303 -2.92 -7.73 4.65
CA GLU A 303 -4.01 -8.51 4.07
C GLU A 303 -4.58 -9.50 5.08
N LEU A 304 -3.72 -10.26 5.76
CA LEU A 304 -4.12 -11.23 6.77
C LEU A 304 -4.88 -10.55 7.93
N ASN A 305 -4.40 -9.40 8.40
CA ASN A 305 -5.09 -8.58 9.40
C ASN A 305 -6.53 -8.23 9.00
N THR A 306 -6.85 -8.12 7.71
CA THR A 306 -8.23 -7.89 7.25
C THR A 306 -9.17 -8.99 7.73
N PHE A 307 -8.71 -10.24 7.66
CA PHE A 307 -9.51 -11.42 8.01
C PHE A 307 -9.53 -11.65 9.51
N TYR A 308 -8.39 -11.50 10.18
CA TYR A 308 -8.33 -11.70 11.61
C TYR A 308 -9.00 -10.58 12.40
N LEU A 309 -8.89 -9.31 11.99
CA LEU A 309 -9.56 -8.22 12.70
C LEU A 309 -11.08 -8.36 12.66
N LYS A 310 -11.65 -8.73 11.50
CA LYS A 310 -13.10 -8.97 11.40
C LYS A 310 -13.52 -10.14 12.29
N PHE A 311 -12.69 -11.18 12.38
CA PHE A 311 -12.94 -12.33 13.22
C PHE A 311 -12.90 -11.97 14.71
N VAL A 312 -11.80 -11.40 15.21
CA VAL A 312 -11.62 -11.13 16.64
C VAL A 312 -12.56 -10.04 17.19
N LEU A 313 -12.98 -9.09 16.34
CA LEU A 313 -13.92 -8.01 16.70
C LEU A 313 -15.39 -8.33 16.35
N TRP A 314 -15.69 -9.53 15.84
CA TRP A 314 -17.03 -9.94 15.42
C TRP A 314 -17.69 -8.99 14.42
N MET A 315 -16.96 -8.65 13.35
CA MET A 315 -17.49 -7.89 12.22
C MET A 315 -17.85 -8.83 11.07
N PRO A 316 -19.05 -8.72 10.48
CA PRO A 316 -19.41 -9.54 9.34
C PRO A 316 -18.57 -9.15 8.10
N PRO A 317 -18.31 -10.08 7.16
CA PRO A 317 -17.49 -9.80 5.98
C PRO A 317 -18.03 -8.64 5.11
N GLU A 318 -19.35 -8.53 5.01
CA GLU A 318 -20.05 -7.50 4.23
C GLU A 318 -20.14 -6.15 4.96
N HIS A 319 -19.63 -6.06 6.19
CA HIS A 319 -19.74 -4.84 6.98
C HIS A 319 -18.96 -3.69 6.34
N TYR A 320 -19.55 -2.50 6.32
CA TYR A 320 -18.95 -1.33 5.69
C TYR A 320 -17.59 -0.94 6.31
N LEU A 321 -17.32 -1.27 7.58
CA LEU A 321 -16.00 -1.04 8.19
C LEU A 321 -14.88 -1.84 7.52
N VAL A 322 -15.18 -3.08 7.09
CA VAL A 322 -14.22 -3.91 6.35
C VAL A 322 -13.92 -3.27 5.00
N LEU A 323 -14.98 -2.84 4.29
CA LEU A 323 -14.82 -2.11 3.03
C LEU A 323 -14.07 -0.78 3.20
N LEU A 324 -14.39 0.01 4.22
CA LEU A 324 -13.71 1.26 4.52
C LEU A 324 -12.22 1.05 4.80
N ARG A 325 -11.86 -0.04 5.49
CA ARG A 325 -10.46 -0.42 5.70
C ARG A 325 -9.76 -0.75 4.37
N LEU A 326 -10.41 -1.49 3.47
CA LEU A 326 -9.84 -1.75 2.12
C LEU A 326 -9.63 -0.45 1.34
N VAL A 327 -10.64 0.44 1.31
CA VAL A 327 -10.53 1.76 0.67
C VAL A 327 -9.41 2.60 1.29
N PHE A 328 -9.26 2.55 2.62
CA PHE A 328 -8.17 3.19 3.33
C PHE A 328 -6.81 2.71 2.81
N PHE A 329 -6.54 1.40 2.85
CA PHE A 329 -5.26 0.82 2.41
C PHE A 329 -4.96 1.07 0.93
N VAL A 330 -5.97 1.11 0.06
CA VAL A 330 -5.78 1.48 -1.35
C VAL A 330 -5.22 2.90 -1.49
N ASN A 331 -5.75 3.85 -0.71
CA ASN A 331 -5.33 5.26 -0.78
C ASN A 331 -3.95 5.49 -0.15
N VAL A 332 -3.73 4.98 1.06
CA VAL A 332 -2.46 5.20 1.77
C VAL A 332 -1.34 4.32 1.24
N GLY A 333 -1.65 3.11 0.79
CA GLY A 333 -0.70 2.14 0.24
C GLY A 333 0.01 2.66 -1.00
N GLY A 334 -0.72 3.32 -1.91
CA GLY A 334 -0.11 3.97 -3.08
C GLY A 334 0.96 5.01 -2.72
N VAL A 335 0.68 5.83 -1.71
CA VAL A 335 1.62 6.86 -1.23
C VAL A 335 2.80 6.21 -0.51
N ALA A 336 2.54 5.26 0.39
CA ALA A 336 3.55 4.52 1.13
C ALA A 336 4.53 3.79 0.19
N MET A 337 4.02 3.08 -0.82
CA MET A 337 4.85 2.39 -1.81
C MET A 337 5.74 3.36 -2.59
N ARG A 338 5.24 4.55 -2.93
CA ARG A 338 6.05 5.58 -3.57
C ARG A 338 7.16 6.10 -2.65
N GLU A 339 6.84 6.35 -1.39
CA GLU A 339 7.81 6.80 -0.38
C GLU A 339 8.90 5.75 -0.11
N ILE A 340 8.52 4.47 -0.03
CA ILE A 340 9.46 3.36 0.14
C ILE A 340 10.39 3.27 -1.06
N TYR A 341 9.85 3.38 -2.28
CA TYR A 341 10.65 3.40 -3.51
C TYR A 341 11.67 4.56 -3.49
N ASP A 342 11.24 5.77 -3.15
CA ASP A 342 12.10 6.97 -3.07
C ASP A 342 13.11 6.90 -1.90
N PHE A 343 12.83 6.10 -0.87
CA PHE A 343 13.77 5.81 0.21
C PHE A 343 14.84 4.78 -0.20
N MET A 344 14.48 3.80 -1.03
CA MET A 344 15.39 2.76 -1.54
C MET A 344 16.31 3.24 -2.67
N ASP A 345 15.83 4.17 -3.51
CA ASP A 345 16.61 4.73 -4.62
C ASP A 345 17.60 5.82 -4.20
N ASP A 346 17.45 6.42 -3.01
CA ASP A 346 18.36 7.46 -2.55
C ASP A 346 19.66 6.86 -1.98
N LEU A 347 20.79 7.41 -2.42
CA LEU A 347 22.13 7.02 -1.95
C LEU A 347 22.47 7.61 -0.58
N LYS A 348 21.70 8.60 -0.10
CA LYS A 348 21.94 9.24 1.20
C LYS A 348 21.47 8.33 2.35
N PHE A 349 22.45 7.81 3.11
CA PHE A 349 22.24 6.88 4.22
C PHE A 349 21.28 7.38 5.33
N HIS A 350 21.17 8.69 5.55
CA HIS A 350 20.40 9.29 6.66
C HIS A 350 19.00 9.78 6.29
N LYS A 351 18.45 9.36 5.14
CA LYS A 351 17.09 9.77 4.76
C LYS A 351 16.09 9.15 5.72
N LYS A 352 15.09 9.91 6.15
CA LYS A 352 13.98 9.36 6.96
C LYS A 352 13.02 8.60 6.06
N LEU A 353 12.44 7.51 6.56
CA LEU A 353 11.31 6.86 5.90
C LEU A 353 10.17 7.88 5.74
N GLY A 354 9.44 7.79 4.63
CA GLY A 354 8.31 8.67 4.38
C GLY A 354 7.23 8.53 5.46
N GLN A 355 6.45 9.60 5.64
CA GLN A 355 5.49 9.70 6.73
C GLN A 355 4.37 8.66 6.57
N GLN A 356 3.87 8.46 5.35
CA GLN A 356 2.82 7.47 5.11
C GLN A 356 3.33 6.04 5.19
N ALA A 357 4.53 5.78 4.65
CA ALA A 357 5.14 4.47 4.76
C ALA A 357 5.35 4.06 6.23
N TRP A 358 5.80 5.00 7.07
CA TRP A 358 5.94 4.77 8.50
C TRP A 358 4.58 4.52 9.18
N MET A 359 3.56 5.35 8.89
CA MET A 359 2.23 5.19 9.45
C MET A 359 1.59 3.85 9.07
N VAL A 360 1.69 3.43 7.80
CA VAL A 360 1.14 2.14 7.33
C VAL A 360 1.82 0.96 8.02
N ALA A 361 3.14 1.03 8.23
CA ALA A 361 3.87 0.01 8.98
C ALA A 361 3.41 -0.04 10.45
N ALA A 362 3.25 1.11 11.11
CA ALA A 362 2.76 1.19 12.49
C ALA A 362 1.35 0.59 12.61
N ILE A 363 0.42 1.01 11.74
CA ILE A 363 -0.95 0.48 11.67
C ILE A 363 -0.95 -1.03 11.51
N THR A 364 -0.19 -1.55 10.53
CA THR A 364 -0.15 -3.00 10.26
C THR A 364 0.35 -3.79 11.48
N VAL A 365 1.33 -3.26 12.20
CA VAL A 365 1.84 -3.88 13.43
C VAL A 365 0.80 -3.78 14.56
N THR A 366 0.21 -2.62 14.78
CA THR A 366 -0.79 -2.41 15.84
C THR A 366 -2.01 -3.29 15.63
N GLU A 367 -2.50 -3.41 14.39
CA GLU A 367 -3.56 -4.35 14.01
C GLU A 367 -3.21 -5.80 14.35
N PHE A 368 -2.00 -6.25 14.00
CA PHE A 368 -1.54 -7.60 14.33
C PHE A 368 -1.47 -7.82 15.84
N LEU A 369 -0.99 -6.84 16.60
CA LEU A 369 -0.96 -6.91 18.07
C LEU A 369 -2.37 -7.02 18.67
N ILE A 370 -3.36 -6.33 18.10
CA ILE A 370 -4.76 -6.47 18.51
C ILE A 370 -5.24 -7.90 18.28
N VAL A 371 -4.96 -8.47 17.11
CA VAL A 371 -5.32 -9.85 16.77
C VAL A 371 -4.73 -10.84 17.78
N VAL A 372 -3.42 -10.75 18.04
CA VAL A 372 -2.72 -11.61 19.00
C VAL A 372 -3.29 -11.46 20.42
N LYS A 373 -3.62 -10.24 20.83
CA LYS A 373 -4.18 -9.97 22.17
C LYS A 373 -5.61 -10.50 22.30
N TYR A 374 -6.44 -10.35 21.27
CA TYR A 374 -7.89 -10.57 21.38
C TYR A 374 -8.26 -12.05 21.29
N ASP A 375 -7.48 -12.85 20.57
CA ASP A 375 -7.70 -14.29 20.51
C ASP A 375 -6.37 -15.08 20.46
N PRO A 376 -5.66 -15.19 21.59
CA PRO A 376 -4.40 -15.91 21.65
C PRO A 376 -4.58 -17.42 21.41
N TYR A 377 -5.76 -17.98 21.70
CA TYR A 377 -6.00 -19.41 21.53
C TYR A 377 -5.91 -19.80 20.05
N THR A 378 -6.68 -19.13 19.19
CA THR A 378 -6.69 -19.41 17.74
C THR A 378 -5.33 -19.18 17.10
N ILE A 379 -4.61 -18.12 17.50
CA ILE A 379 -3.26 -17.81 16.97
C ILE A 379 -2.20 -18.82 17.42
N THR A 380 -2.36 -19.44 18.59
CA THR A 380 -1.40 -20.42 19.14
C THR A 380 -1.71 -21.86 18.72
N LEU A 381 -2.75 -22.09 17.92
CA LEU A 381 -3.01 -23.38 17.33
C LEU A 381 -1.79 -23.84 16.51
N PRO A 382 -1.28 -25.06 16.76
CA PRO A 382 -0.11 -25.54 16.06
C PRO A 382 -0.45 -25.75 14.58
N LEU A 383 0.42 -25.24 13.70
CA LEU A 383 0.31 -25.49 12.27
C LEU A 383 0.33 -27.00 12.01
N PRO A 384 -0.50 -27.52 11.09
CA PRO A 384 -0.43 -28.90 10.67
C PRO A 384 0.99 -29.28 10.24
N PHE A 385 1.39 -30.53 10.50
CA PHE A 385 2.77 -30.98 10.30
C PHE A 385 3.26 -30.76 8.85
N TYR A 386 2.42 -31.11 7.87
CA TYR A 386 2.75 -30.95 6.45
C TYR A 386 2.92 -29.46 6.07
N VAL A 387 2.06 -28.57 6.56
CA VAL A 387 2.17 -27.11 6.38
C VAL A 387 3.50 -26.60 6.94
N THR A 388 3.84 -27.03 8.16
CA THR A 388 5.10 -26.65 8.83
C THR A 388 6.32 -27.07 8.00
N GLN A 389 6.32 -28.30 7.47
CA GLN A 389 7.41 -28.79 6.60
C GLN A 389 7.54 -27.93 5.33
N CYS A 390 6.43 -27.57 4.69
CA CYS A 390 6.43 -26.71 3.52
C CYS A 390 7.01 -25.31 3.81
N TRP A 391 6.64 -24.69 4.94
CA TRP A 391 7.21 -23.40 5.35
C TRP A 391 8.70 -23.49 5.66
N ILE A 392 9.14 -24.52 6.39
CA ILE A 392 10.56 -24.74 6.68
C ILE A 392 11.35 -24.88 5.37
N LEU A 393 10.86 -25.72 4.45
CA LEU A 393 11.48 -25.90 3.14
C LEU A 393 11.55 -24.56 2.37
N GLY A 394 10.45 -23.82 2.31
CA GLY A 394 10.39 -22.51 1.64
C GLY A 394 11.40 -21.51 2.22
N ILE A 395 11.47 -21.39 3.54
CA ILE A 395 12.43 -20.51 4.23
C ILE A 395 13.87 -20.93 3.93
N VAL A 396 14.18 -22.23 4.01
CA VAL A 396 15.50 -22.76 3.70
C VAL A 396 15.88 -22.45 2.25
N LEU A 397 14.98 -22.65 1.29
CA LEU A 397 15.22 -22.34 -0.12
C LEU A 397 15.49 -20.85 -0.35
N VAL A 398 14.72 -19.96 0.29
CA VAL A 398 14.93 -18.51 0.21
C VAL A 398 16.29 -18.11 0.81
N LEU A 399 16.66 -18.69 1.96
CA LEU A 399 17.95 -18.44 2.60
C LEU A 399 19.12 -18.95 1.75
N LEU A 400 19.04 -20.17 1.22
CA LEU A 400 20.05 -20.76 0.35
C LEU A 400 20.21 -19.93 -0.93
N TRP A 401 19.12 -19.51 -1.55
CA TRP A 401 19.16 -18.63 -2.72
C TRP A 401 19.80 -17.28 -2.39
N THR A 402 19.47 -16.69 -1.23
CA THR A 402 20.04 -15.42 -0.75
C THR A 402 21.55 -15.56 -0.54
N ALA A 403 21.98 -16.62 0.16
CA ALA A 403 23.39 -16.93 0.41
C ALA A 403 24.15 -17.12 -0.91
N TRP A 404 23.59 -17.93 -1.82
CA TRP A 404 24.18 -18.18 -3.13
C TRP A 404 24.29 -16.92 -3.99
N ARG A 405 23.23 -16.10 -4.05
CA ARG A 405 23.17 -14.89 -4.88
C ARG A 405 24.19 -13.84 -4.47
N PHE A 406 24.23 -13.52 -3.18
CA PHE A 406 24.89 -12.32 -2.68
C PHE A 406 26.26 -12.58 -2.06
N PHE A 407 26.53 -13.81 -1.61
CA PHE A 407 27.83 -14.17 -1.06
C PHE A 407 28.61 -15.03 -2.04
N ILE A 408 28.08 -16.18 -2.47
CA ILE A 408 28.85 -17.15 -3.28
C ILE A 408 29.09 -16.64 -4.69
N ARG A 409 28.04 -16.24 -5.42
CA ARG A 409 28.19 -15.77 -6.82
C ARG A 409 29.01 -14.49 -6.89
N ASP A 410 28.84 -13.58 -5.94
CA ASP A 410 29.54 -12.30 -5.95
C ASP A 410 31.05 -12.47 -5.69
N ILE A 411 31.42 -13.35 -4.74
CA ILE A 411 32.82 -13.78 -4.54
C ILE A 411 33.37 -14.45 -5.79
N THR A 412 32.60 -15.36 -6.40
CA THR A 412 33.01 -16.10 -7.61
C THR A 412 33.26 -15.16 -8.79
N LEU A 413 32.40 -14.15 -8.99
CA LEU A 413 32.56 -13.16 -10.05
C LEU A 413 33.77 -12.26 -9.80
N ARG A 414 33.97 -11.76 -8.57
CA ARG A 414 35.18 -11.00 -8.21
C ARG A 414 36.45 -11.79 -8.43
N TYR A 415 36.45 -13.08 -8.05
CA TYR A 415 37.60 -13.96 -8.27
C TYR A 415 37.89 -14.16 -9.77
N LYS A 416 36.85 -14.33 -10.60
CA LYS A 416 37.00 -14.41 -12.06
C LYS A 416 37.54 -13.11 -12.66
N GLU A 417 37.10 -11.96 -12.18
CA GLU A 417 37.56 -10.65 -12.64
C GLU A 417 39.04 -10.43 -12.29
N ILE A 418 39.45 -10.73 -11.05
CA ILE A 418 40.86 -10.67 -10.63
C ILE A 418 41.72 -11.61 -11.50
N ARG A 419 41.22 -12.80 -11.82
CA ARG A 419 41.93 -13.75 -12.69
C ARG A 419 42.07 -13.20 -14.13
N ARG A 420 41.04 -12.56 -14.67
CA ARG A 420 41.08 -11.91 -15.99
C ARG A 420 42.06 -10.74 -16.02
N GLN A 421 42.02 -9.85 -15.03
CA GLN A 421 42.98 -8.74 -14.91
C GLN A 421 44.42 -9.25 -14.82
N LYS A 422 44.68 -10.34 -14.09
CA LYS A 422 46.01 -10.99 -14.05
C LYS A 422 46.44 -11.60 -15.39
N GLN A 423 45.50 -12.00 -16.25
CA GLN A 423 45.79 -12.51 -17.60
C GLN A 423 45.99 -11.36 -18.59
N GLU A 424 45.25 -10.26 -18.45
CA GLU A 424 45.31 -9.08 -19.32
C GLU A 424 46.50 -8.15 -19.00
N TYR A 425 47.05 -8.22 -17.78
CA TYR A 425 48.33 -7.59 -17.42
C TYR A 425 49.56 -8.42 -17.85
N ARG A 426 49.36 -9.66 -18.31
CA ARG A 426 50.41 -10.56 -18.83
C ARG A 426 50.49 -10.67 -20.37
N PRO A 427 50.42 -9.57 -21.15
CA PRO A 427 50.84 -9.62 -22.55
C PRO A 427 51.87 -8.56 -23.00
N GLU A 428 52.78 -8.09 -22.14
CA GLU A 428 53.93 -7.27 -22.61
C GLU A 428 55.32 -7.66 -22.07
N GLU A 429 55.45 -8.50 -21.03
CA GLU A 429 56.78 -8.89 -20.51
C GLU A 429 57.49 -10.03 -21.28
N GLU A 430 56.82 -10.71 -22.21
CA GLU A 430 57.43 -11.84 -22.96
C GLU A 430 57.95 -11.49 -24.36
N THR A 431 57.94 -10.21 -24.79
CA THR A 431 58.42 -9.82 -26.15
C THR A 431 59.72 -9.00 -26.17
N SER A 432 60.44 -8.86 -25.05
CA SER A 432 61.69 -8.09 -24.99
C SER A 432 62.94 -8.92 -24.64
N HIS A 433 62.99 -10.19 -25.05
CA HIS A 433 64.17 -11.02 -24.85
C HIS A 433 64.60 -11.85 -26.07
N VAL A 434 64.53 -11.32 -27.29
CA VAL A 434 65.36 -11.82 -28.40
C VAL A 434 65.73 -10.68 -29.37
N ASN A 435 66.85 -10.00 -29.11
CA ASN A 435 67.90 -9.72 -30.09
C ASN A 435 69.00 -8.87 -29.45
N GLY A 436 70.19 -9.46 -29.34
CA GLY A 436 71.38 -8.80 -28.82
C GLY A 436 72.08 -7.91 -29.83
N GLY A 437 73.02 -7.10 -29.33
CA GLY A 437 74.07 -6.51 -30.15
C GLY A 437 74.43 -5.06 -29.82
N THR A 438 75.47 -4.92 -28.99
CA THR A 438 76.56 -3.91 -29.08
C THR A 438 76.29 -2.40 -28.87
N ASN A 439 77.00 -1.88 -27.86
CA ASN A 439 77.71 -0.60 -27.74
C ASN A 439 77.00 0.71 -28.13
N SER A 440 76.83 1.61 -27.17
CA SER A 440 77.74 2.75 -26.96
C SER A 440 77.22 3.71 -25.88
N GLU A 441 78.11 4.04 -24.94
CA GLU A 441 78.24 5.30 -24.19
C GLU A 441 77.27 6.48 -24.48
N ARG A 442 76.63 7.03 -23.42
CA ARG A 442 76.93 8.35 -22.79
C ARG A 442 75.71 9.01 -22.12
N ASN A 443 75.96 9.42 -20.87
CA ASN A 443 75.62 10.70 -20.24
C ASN A 443 74.17 11.11 -19.86
N PHE A 444 74.14 11.64 -18.63
CA PHE A 444 73.39 12.80 -18.12
C PHE A 444 72.04 12.61 -17.38
N SER A 445 72.16 12.57 -16.04
CA SER A 445 71.54 13.44 -15.02
C SER A 445 70.04 13.81 -15.04
N LYS A 446 69.45 13.79 -13.81
CA LYS A 446 68.31 14.58 -13.29
C LYS A 446 66.95 14.26 -13.96
N GLN A 447 65.77 14.31 -13.33
CA GLN A 447 65.23 15.05 -12.18
C GLN A 447 63.89 14.36 -11.82
N LYS A 448 63.62 13.99 -10.56
CA LYS A 448 62.62 14.62 -9.66
C LYS A 448 61.28 15.10 -10.27
N ASN A 449 60.19 14.64 -9.61
CA ASN A 449 58.80 15.14 -9.56
C ASN A 449 57.95 14.75 -10.78
N LEU A 450 56.73 14.21 -10.64
CA LEU A 450 55.67 14.37 -9.63
C LEU A 450 55.04 13.04 -9.21
#